data_AF-A0A942RPC8-F1
#
_entry.id   AF-A0A942RPC8-F1
#
_cell.length_a   1.000
_cell.length_b   1.000
_cell.length_c   1.000
_cell.angle_alpha   90.00
_cell.angle_beta   90.00
_cell.angle_gamma   90.00
#
_symmetry.space_group_name_H-M   'P 1'
#
loop_
_entity.id
_entity.type
_entity.pdbx_description
1 polymer ?
#
loop_
_entity_poly.entity_id
_entity_poly.type
_entity_poly.pdbx_seq_one_letter_code
_entity_poly.pdbx_strand_id
1 'polypeptide(L)'
;MGPFYLIYHPERCRYNNGKLTIYHDSFGGNEDPYIWNEKFLHTYCHITQLSNYKNQVNFWVSGKPSLNDFTELNCDCVFHIAEKIFWKDNNKISRNDYIVDNEQTFQHHYKWVHNHPFKKRKRYTLKAEPDTSFQPQDAKDNLLDILPFLNKNGLQTDFLIKAFKAGVGSKPHKLDENIGKKLYDFLFSCAKVKLYGKDLTKKHPNRINALSNKSTNCC
;
A
#
# COMPACT_ATOMS: atom_id res chain seq x y z
N MET A 1 12.67 -2.22 12.82
CA MET A 1 11.39 -2.56 12.17
C MET A 1 10.62 -3.51 13.07
N GLY A 2 9.32 -3.30 13.21
CA GLY A 2 8.41 -4.05 14.07
C GLY A 2 7.41 -3.11 14.78
N PRO A 3 6.16 -3.54 15.04
CA PRO A 3 5.55 -4.84 14.72
C PRO A 3 5.31 -5.07 13.21
N PHE A 4 4.91 -6.28 12.83
CA PHE A 4 4.69 -6.70 11.44
C PHE A 4 3.27 -7.20 11.20
N TYR A 5 2.66 -6.79 10.08
CA TYR A 5 1.29 -7.17 9.72
C TYR A 5 1.18 -7.56 8.25
N LEU A 6 0.41 -8.60 7.96
CA LEU A 6 -0.16 -8.84 6.64
C LEU A 6 -1.50 -8.12 6.54
N ILE A 7 -1.71 -7.36 5.48
CA ILE A 7 -2.96 -6.66 5.19
C ILE A 7 -3.46 -7.12 3.82
N TYR A 8 -4.51 -7.93 3.82
CA TYR A 8 -5.11 -8.41 2.58
C TYR A 8 -5.89 -7.30 1.88
N HIS A 9 -5.67 -7.18 0.57
CA HIS A 9 -6.35 -6.29 -0.35
C HIS A 9 -6.83 -7.06 -1.59
N PRO A 10 -7.92 -6.65 -2.26
CA PRO A 10 -8.27 -7.14 -3.59
C PRO A 10 -7.12 -7.00 -4.60
N GLU A 11 -7.23 -7.70 -5.74
CA GLU A 11 -6.23 -7.65 -6.80
C GLU A 11 -5.98 -6.20 -7.28
N ARG A 12 -4.71 -5.86 -7.45
CA ARG A 12 -4.27 -4.53 -7.89
C ARG A 12 -4.43 -4.39 -9.41
N CYS A 13 -4.76 -3.18 -9.85
CA CYS A 13 -4.60 -2.78 -11.23
C CYS A 13 -3.12 -2.74 -11.62
N ARG A 14 -2.85 -2.89 -12.92
CA ARG A 14 -1.51 -2.84 -13.50
C ARG A 14 -1.40 -1.66 -14.46
N TYR A 15 -0.42 -0.79 -14.25
CA TYR A 15 -0.02 0.25 -15.18
C TYR A 15 1.37 -0.03 -15.74
N ASN A 16 1.52 -0.01 -17.06
CA ASN A 16 2.81 -0.17 -17.73
C ASN A 16 3.15 1.10 -18.51
N ASN A 17 4.32 1.69 -18.25
CA ASN A 17 4.81 2.89 -18.95
C ASN A 17 5.92 2.60 -19.96
N GLY A 18 6.06 1.35 -20.40
CA GLY A 18 7.09 0.85 -21.29
C GLY A 18 8.41 0.48 -20.62
N LYS A 19 8.64 0.92 -19.37
CA LYS A 19 9.87 0.63 -18.61
C LYS A 19 9.64 -0.14 -17.32
N LEU A 20 8.50 0.11 -16.68
CA LEU A 20 8.16 -0.44 -15.38
C LEU A 20 6.71 -0.89 -15.41
N THR A 21 6.44 -2.01 -14.75
CA THR A 21 5.11 -2.41 -14.34
C THR A 21 4.84 -1.90 -12.93
N ILE A 22 3.75 -1.18 -12.73
CA ILE A 22 3.39 -0.58 -11.45
C ILE A 22 2.02 -1.12 -11.02
N TYR A 23 1.93 -1.67 -9.81
CA TYR A 23 0.69 -2.25 -9.27
C TYR A 23 0.02 -1.27 -8.33
N HIS A 24 -1.23 -0.90 -8.58
CA HIS A 24 -1.91 0.15 -7.82
C HIS A 24 -3.41 -0.11 -7.68
N ASP A 25 -4.10 0.69 -6.88
CA ASP A 25 -5.56 0.65 -6.82
C ASP A 25 -6.19 1.28 -8.04
N SER A 26 -7.39 0.82 -8.40
CA SER A 26 -8.18 1.44 -9.47
C SER A 26 -8.36 2.93 -9.19
N PHE A 27 -8.11 3.77 -10.19
CA PHE A 27 -8.36 5.21 -10.07
C PHE A 27 -9.86 5.49 -9.85
N GLY A 28 -10.17 6.53 -9.08
CA GLY A 28 -11.54 6.96 -8.84
C GLY A 28 -12.09 6.62 -7.44
N GLY A 29 -11.24 6.17 -6.53
CA GLY A 29 -11.55 6.00 -5.11
C GLY A 29 -10.35 6.33 -4.23
N ASN A 30 -10.44 6.00 -2.95
CA ASN A 30 -9.28 6.03 -2.07
C ASN A 30 -8.31 4.90 -2.45
N GLU A 31 -7.05 5.24 -2.62
CA GLU A 31 -5.99 4.28 -2.91
C GLU A 31 -5.23 4.00 -1.60
N ASP A 32 -5.20 2.75 -1.14
CA ASP A 32 -4.46 2.35 0.07
C ASP A 32 -3.74 1.00 -0.14
N PRO A 33 -2.39 0.99 -0.10
CA PRO A 33 -1.52 2.14 0.09
C PRO A 33 -1.50 3.02 -1.18
N TYR A 34 -1.48 4.34 -1.02
CA TYR A 34 -1.24 5.25 -2.13
C TYR A 34 0.26 5.28 -2.45
N ILE A 35 0.62 4.75 -3.61
CA ILE A 35 2.02 4.50 -4.00
C ILE A 35 2.65 5.65 -4.80
N TRP A 36 1.84 6.59 -5.30
CA TRP A 36 2.31 7.62 -6.23
C TRP A 36 2.84 8.87 -5.52
N ASN A 37 3.42 8.68 -4.34
CA ASN A 37 4.01 9.73 -3.51
C ASN A 37 5.40 9.30 -3.07
N GLU A 38 6.29 10.26 -2.81
CA GLU A 38 7.65 9.97 -2.35
C GLU A 38 7.65 9.08 -1.10
N LYS A 39 6.76 9.41 -0.15
CA LYS A 39 6.39 8.55 0.97
C LYS A 39 5.04 7.94 0.67
N PHE A 40 4.95 6.63 0.50
CA PHE A 40 3.65 5.98 0.34
C PHE A 40 2.71 6.38 1.48
N LEU A 41 1.41 6.49 1.18
CA LEU A 41 0.41 6.95 2.15
C LEU A 41 -0.55 5.83 2.51
N HIS A 42 -1.01 5.83 3.76
CA HIS A 42 -2.08 4.94 4.21
C HIS A 42 -3.03 5.70 5.14
N THR A 43 -4.32 5.77 4.81
CA THR A 43 -5.29 6.63 5.54
C THR A 43 -6.65 6.01 5.84
N TYR A 44 -7.14 5.05 5.05
CA TYR A 44 -8.53 4.60 5.12
C TYR A 44 -8.64 3.11 5.40
N CYS A 45 -8.27 2.25 4.45
CA CYS A 45 -8.52 0.80 4.52
C CYS A 45 -7.80 0.19 5.72
N HIS A 46 -8.50 -0.58 6.58
CA HIS A 46 -7.93 -1.24 7.77
C HIS A 46 -7.30 -0.35 8.85
N ILE A 47 -7.22 0.98 8.67
CA ILE A 47 -6.44 1.85 9.57
C ILE A 47 -6.99 1.87 11.01
N THR A 48 -8.29 1.62 11.18
CA THR A 48 -8.96 1.54 12.48
C THR A 48 -8.90 0.13 13.09
N GLN A 49 -8.53 -0.88 12.31
CA GLN A 49 -8.36 -2.25 12.80
C GLN A 49 -6.96 -2.50 13.37
N LEU A 50 -6.04 -1.55 13.16
CA LEU A 50 -4.65 -1.61 13.60
C LEU A 50 -4.33 -0.53 14.64
N SER A 51 -3.49 -0.90 15.60
CA SER A 51 -2.77 0.07 16.41
C SER A 51 -1.46 0.40 15.69
N ASN A 52 -1.47 1.39 14.79
CA ASN A 52 -0.29 1.71 13.98
C ASN A 52 0.73 2.55 14.76
N TYR A 53 2.02 2.19 14.65
CA TYR A 53 3.15 2.88 15.29
C TYR A 53 4.29 3.15 14.30
N LYS A 54 5.18 4.09 14.63
CA LYS A 54 6.44 4.29 13.91
C LYS A 54 7.27 2.99 13.96
N ASN A 55 7.96 2.70 12.87
CA ASN A 55 8.76 1.50 12.61
C ASN A 55 7.98 0.19 12.40
N GLN A 56 6.65 0.19 12.48
CA GLN A 56 5.83 -0.95 12.08
C GLN A 56 5.93 -1.17 10.56
N VAL A 57 5.86 -2.43 10.12
CA VAL A 57 5.84 -2.80 8.71
C VAL A 57 4.52 -3.47 8.37
N ASN A 58 3.83 -2.91 7.38
CA ASN A 58 2.61 -3.46 6.80
C ASN A 58 2.96 -4.06 5.43
N PHE A 59 2.82 -5.36 5.30
CA PHE A 59 2.87 -6.07 4.03
C PHE A 59 1.47 -6.08 3.44
N TRP A 60 1.24 -5.24 2.43
CA TRP A 60 0.02 -5.31 1.65
C TRP A 60 0.11 -6.48 0.68
N VAL A 61 -0.93 -7.30 0.68
CA VAL A 61 -0.94 -8.55 -0.08
C VAL A 61 -2.26 -8.76 -0.81
N SER A 62 -2.20 -9.38 -1.99
CA SER A 62 -3.36 -9.77 -2.78
C SER A 62 -3.29 -11.26 -3.13
N GLY A 63 -4.39 -11.98 -2.87
CA GLY A 63 -4.46 -13.42 -3.07
C GLY A 63 -5.22 -13.81 -4.33
N LYS A 64 -4.75 -14.83 -5.06
CA LYS A 64 -5.40 -15.37 -6.27
C LYS A 64 -5.86 -16.81 -6.08
N PRO A 65 -7.07 -17.19 -6.55
CA PRO A 65 -8.02 -16.35 -7.30
C PRO A 65 -8.83 -15.40 -6.40
N SER A 66 -8.97 -15.71 -5.11
CA SER A 66 -9.72 -14.86 -4.18
C SER A 66 -9.26 -15.03 -2.73
N LEU A 67 -9.74 -14.17 -1.84
CA LEU A 67 -9.53 -14.32 -0.39
C LEU A 67 -9.99 -15.68 0.15
N ASN A 68 -10.90 -16.37 -0.55
CA ASN A 68 -11.53 -17.56 -0.02
C ASN A 68 -10.70 -18.83 -0.15
N ASP A 69 -9.82 -18.87 -1.14
CA ASP A 69 -9.23 -20.08 -1.71
C ASP A 69 -7.91 -19.80 -2.43
N PHE A 70 -7.18 -18.76 -2.00
CA PHE A 70 -5.97 -18.38 -2.71
C PHE A 70 -4.89 -19.46 -2.68
N THR A 71 -4.27 -19.71 -3.83
CA THR A 71 -3.10 -20.57 -4.01
C THR A 71 -1.81 -19.77 -4.22
N GLU A 72 -1.94 -18.46 -4.42
CA GLU A 72 -0.85 -17.49 -4.49
C GLU A 72 -1.19 -16.32 -3.56
N LEU A 73 -0.20 -15.77 -2.86
CA LEU A 73 -0.35 -14.57 -2.06
C LEU A 73 0.75 -13.59 -2.44
N ASN A 74 0.42 -12.64 -3.32
CA ASN A 74 1.38 -11.70 -3.88
C ASN A 74 1.58 -10.51 -2.94
N CYS A 75 2.82 -10.10 -2.71
CA CYS A 75 3.11 -8.89 -1.93
C CYS A 75 3.06 -7.65 -2.83
N ASP A 76 2.00 -6.85 -2.67
CA ASP A 76 1.78 -5.62 -3.45
C ASP A 76 2.76 -4.51 -3.03
N CYS A 77 2.95 -4.36 -1.73
CA CYS A 77 3.71 -3.24 -1.16
C CYS A 77 4.23 -3.61 0.23
N VAL A 78 5.52 -3.39 0.44
CA VAL A 78 6.14 -3.32 1.77
C VAL A 78 6.03 -1.87 2.25
N PHE A 79 5.26 -1.62 3.30
CA PHE A 79 5.02 -0.28 3.85
C PHE A 79 5.64 -0.20 5.24
N HIS A 80 6.85 0.35 5.34
CA HIS A 80 7.51 0.62 6.62
C HIS A 80 7.12 2.02 7.11
N ILE A 81 6.47 2.12 8.26
CA ILE A 81 5.90 3.39 8.75
C ILE A 81 7.00 4.27 9.34
N ALA A 82 7.27 5.42 8.72
CA ALA A 82 8.16 6.45 9.27
C ALA A 82 7.39 7.43 10.17
N GLU A 83 6.18 7.80 9.76
CA GLU A 83 5.41 8.87 10.39
C GLU A 83 3.94 8.49 10.56
N LYS A 84 3.34 9.01 11.64
CA LYS A 84 1.91 8.96 11.91
C LYS A 84 1.44 10.37 12.22
N ILE A 85 0.73 10.97 11.28
CA ILE A 85 0.36 12.38 11.34
C ILE A 85 -1.16 12.47 11.55
N PHE A 86 -1.57 13.12 12.63
CA PHE A 86 -2.99 13.30 12.95
C PHE A 86 -3.60 14.46 12.16
N TRP A 87 -4.81 14.26 11.67
CA TRP A 87 -5.54 15.30 10.97
C TRP A 87 -6.04 16.35 11.97
N LYS A 88 -6.21 17.58 11.50
CA LYS A 88 -6.80 18.65 12.29
C LYS A 88 -8.30 18.40 12.53
N ASP A 89 -9.02 18.00 11.48
CA ASP A 89 -10.40 17.57 11.52
C ASP A 89 -10.48 16.10 11.07
N ASN A 90 -11.28 15.29 11.78
CA ASN A 90 -11.39 13.86 11.51
C ASN A 90 -12.03 13.55 10.16
N ASN A 91 -12.86 14.44 9.61
CA ASN A 91 -13.66 14.16 8.42
C ASN A 91 -13.60 15.29 7.38
N LYS A 92 -12.69 16.25 7.57
CA LYS A 92 -12.44 17.33 6.61
C LYS A 92 -10.94 17.46 6.39
N ILE A 93 -10.57 17.73 5.15
CA ILE A 93 -9.19 17.99 4.76
C ILE A 93 -9.17 19.08 3.70
N SER A 94 -8.25 20.02 3.86
CA SER A 94 -7.98 21.07 2.89
C SER A 94 -6.71 20.76 2.11
N ARG A 95 -6.62 21.29 0.88
CA ARG A 95 -5.42 21.21 0.02
C ARG A 95 -4.19 21.80 0.70
N ASN A 96 -4.39 22.76 1.60
CA ASN A 96 -3.34 23.47 2.31
C ASN A 96 -3.03 22.88 3.70
N ASP A 97 -3.68 21.78 4.08
CA ASP A 97 -3.37 21.13 5.35
C ASP A 97 -1.96 20.53 5.27
N TYR A 98 -1.16 20.74 6.31
CA TYR A 98 0.26 20.36 6.37
C TYR A 98 0.54 18.87 6.10
N ILE A 99 -0.47 18.01 6.25
CA ILE A 99 -0.35 16.58 5.98
C ILE A 99 -0.39 16.26 4.48
N VAL A 100 -0.99 17.13 3.67
CA VAL A 100 -1.12 16.97 2.21
C VAL A 100 0.19 17.33 1.55
N ASP A 101 0.84 16.34 0.93
CA ASP A 101 2.15 16.53 0.30
C ASP A 101 2.10 17.41 -0.95
N ASN A 102 1.04 17.27 -1.77
CA ASN A 102 0.85 18.02 -3.01
C ASN A 102 -0.58 17.86 -3.54
N GLU A 103 -0.88 18.57 -4.63
CA GLU A 103 -2.18 18.53 -5.29
C GLU A 103 -2.58 17.12 -5.77
N GLN A 104 -1.63 16.32 -6.26
CA GLN A 104 -1.92 14.98 -6.75
C GLN A 104 -2.38 14.06 -5.61
N THR A 105 -1.70 14.09 -4.47
CA THR A 105 -2.12 13.32 -3.29
C THR A 105 -3.45 13.81 -2.75
N PHE A 106 -3.74 15.11 -2.81
CA PHE A 106 -5.06 15.61 -2.46
C PHE A 106 -6.15 15.01 -3.36
N GLN A 107 -5.94 15.03 -4.68
CA GLN A 107 -6.93 14.57 -5.66
C GLN A 107 -7.16 13.07 -5.64
N HIS A 108 -6.11 12.28 -5.44
CA HIS A 108 -6.18 10.83 -5.60
C HIS A 108 -6.27 10.08 -4.28
N HIS A 109 -5.96 10.74 -3.17
CA HIS A 109 -5.96 10.11 -1.86
C HIS A 109 -6.84 10.84 -0.86
N TYR A 110 -6.48 12.07 -0.46
CA TYR A 110 -7.08 12.73 0.70
C TYR A 110 -8.55 13.14 0.53
N LYS A 111 -8.98 13.56 -0.66
CA LYS A 111 -10.35 14.08 -0.87
C LYS A 111 -11.46 13.06 -0.61
N TRP A 112 -11.11 11.76 -0.59
CA TRP A 112 -12.05 10.64 -0.42
C TRP A 112 -12.46 10.41 1.03
N VAL A 113 -12.12 11.32 1.96
CA VAL A 113 -12.48 11.24 3.38
C VAL A 113 -13.97 10.99 3.65
N HIS A 114 -14.85 11.52 2.79
CA HIS A 114 -16.29 11.38 2.91
C HIS A 114 -16.78 9.92 2.75
N ASN A 115 -16.02 9.05 2.10
CA ASN A 115 -16.35 7.62 1.96
C ASN A 115 -16.08 6.81 3.24
N HIS A 116 -15.27 7.35 4.16
CA HIS A 116 -14.81 6.62 5.35
C HIS A 116 -14.94 7.45 6.64
N PRO A 117 -16.11 8.00 6.99
CA PRO A 117 -16.24 8.94 8.10
C PRO A 117 -15.91 8.29 9.45
N PHE A 118 -15.09 8.96 10.26
CA PHE A 118 -14.77 8.57 11.63
C PHE A 118 -15.77 9.19 12.59
N LYS A 119 -16.32 8.37 13.50
CA LYS A 119 -17.29 8.84 14.51
C LYS A 119 -16.61 9.31 15.80
N LYS A 120 -15.66 8.54 16.34
CA LYS A 120 -15.05 8.80 17.67
C LYS A 120 -13.53 8.92 17.67
N ARG A 121 -12.85 8.30 16.71
CA ARG A 121 -11.38 8.22 16.69
C ARG A 121 -10.78 9.41 15.96
N LYS A 122 -9.58 9.83 16.37
CA LYS A 122 -8.80 10.80 15.62
C LYS A 122 -8.32 10.18 14.32
N ARG A 123 -8.57 10.84 13.18
CA ARG A 123 -8.00 10.41 11.90
C ARG A 123 -6.51 10.73 11.85
N TYR A 124 -5.77 9.85 11.21
CA TYR A 124 -4.36 10.06 10.92
C TYR A 124 -4.03 9.48 9.55
N THR A 125 -2.94 9.97 8.96
CA THR A 125 -2.29 9.34 7.80
C THR A 125 -0.93 8.81 8.24
N LEU A 126 -0.62 7.61 7.78
CA LEU A 126 0.72 7.06 7.87
C LEU A 126 1.49 7.46 6.63
N LYS A 127 2.74 7.89 6.81
CA LYS A 127 3.69 8.11 5.73
C LYS A 127 4.82 7.10 5.84
N ALA A 128 5.12 6.45 4.73
CA ALA A 128 6.11 5.40 4.67
C ALA A 128 7.54 5.95 4.70
N GLU A 129 8.48 5.14 5.17
CA GLU A 129 9.92 5.38 5.07
C GLU A 129 10.35 5.17 3.61
N PRO A 130 10.80 6.22 2.89
CA PRO A 130 11.00 6.19 1.45
C PRO A 130 12.03 5.17 0.96
N ASP A 131 13.05 4.85 1.76
CA ASP A 131 14.13 3.96 1.32
C ASP A 131 13.94 2.48 1.72
N THR A 132 12.93 2.20 2.53
CA THR A 132 12.63 0.84 3.02
C THR A 132 11.20 0.40 2.72
N SER A 133 10.44 1.23 2.01
CA SER A 133 9.10 0.91 1.53
C SER A 133 9.12 0.80 0.01
N PHE A 134 8.65 -0.31 -0.53
CA PHE A 134 8.80 -0.62 -1.94
C PHE A 134 7.76 -1.63 -2.42
N GLN A 135 7.52 -1.68 -3.74
CA GLN A 135 6.85 -2.82 -4.38
C GLN A 135 7.90 -3.86 -4.79
N PRO A 136 7.85 -5.08 -4.23
CA PRO A 136 8.77 -6.15 -4.57
C PRO A 136 8.33 -6.89 -5.84
N GLN A 137 9.21 -6.97 -6.84
CA GLN A 137 8.93 -7.66 -8.11
C GLN A 137 10.03 -8.64 -8.53
N ASP A 138 9.65 -9.66 -9.29
CA ASP A 138 10.58 -10.61 -9.93
C ASP A 138 11.26 -9.99 -11.18
N ALA A 139 12.04 -10.79 -11.90
CA ALA A 139 12.74 -10.33 -13.12
C ALA A 139 11.82 -10.11 -14.34
N LYS A 140 10.55 -10.49 -14.23
CA LYS A 140 9.51 -10.34 -15.26
C LYS A 140 8.48 -9.27 -14.85
N ASP A 141 8.83 -8.44 -13.85
CA ASP A 141 8.01 -7.42 -13.22
C ASP A 141 6.70 -7.92 -12.58
N ASN A 142 6.59 -9.22 -12.23
CA ASN A 142 5.46 -9.73 -11.46
C ASN A 142 5.71 -9.48 -9.97
N LEU A 143 4.64 -9.25 -9.20
CA LEU A 143 4.72 -9.24 -7.74
C LEU A 143 5.24 -10.57 -7.21
N LEU A 144 6.00 -10.54 -6.11
CA LEU A 144 6.50 -11.77 -5.48
C LEU A 144 5.39 -12.48 -4.71
N ASP A 145 5.17 -13.76 -5.04
CA ASP A 145 4.37 -14.67 -4.22
C ASP A 145 5.11 -15.03 -2.93
N ILE A 146 4.50 -14.72 -1.79
CA ILE A 146 5.07 -14.95 -0.45
C ILE A 146 4.53 -16.22 0.19
N LEU A 147 3.56 -16.90 -0.41
CA LEU A 147 2.94 -18.09 0.18
C LEU A 147 3.95 -19.23 0.42
N PRO A 148 4.87 -19.56 -0.51
CA PRO A 148 5.91 -20.57 -0.26
C PRO A 148 6.81 -20.23 0.92
N PHE A 149 7.16 -18.95 1.08
CA PHE A 149 7.95 -18.47 2.21
C PHE A 149 7.19 -18.64 3.53
N LEU A 150 5.92 -18.23 3.58
CA LEU A 150 5.09 -18.30 4.79
C LEU A 150 4.88 -19.76 5.22
N ASN A 151 4.53 -20.65 4.28
CA ASN A 151 4.34 -22.07 4.55
C ASN A 151 5.62 -22.72 5.09
N LYS A 152 6.79 -22.42 4.50
CA LYS A 152 8.10 -22.91 4.97
C LYS A 152 8.44 -22.43 6.39
N ASN A 153 7.91 -21.29 6.81
CA ASN A 153 8.10 -20.72 8.14
C ASN A 153 6.92 -21.02 9.09
N GLY A 154 6.08 -22.02 8.77
CA GLY A 154 5.04 -22.54 9.67
C GLY A 154 3.69 -21.83 9.62
N LEU A 155 3.52 -20.82 8.77
CA LEU A 155 2.23 -20.15 8.54
C LEU A 155 1.51 -20.80 7.36
N GLN A 156 0.67 -21.78 7.66
CA GLN A 156 -0.09 -22.53 6.67
C GLN A 156 -1.16 -21.68 5.97
N THR A 157 -1.40 -21.96 4.69
CA THR A 157 -2.36 -21.24 3.84
C THR A 157 -3.78 -21.23 4.40
N ASP A 158 -4.30 -22.39 4.82
CA ASP A 158 -5.66 -22.50 5.39
C ASP A 158 -5.85 -21.67 6.66
N PHE A 159 -4.78 -21.56 7.46
CA PHE A 159 -4.78 -20.70 8.64
C PHE A 159 -4.85 -19.22 8.25
N LEU A 160 -4.05 -18.79 7.26
CA LEU A 160 -4.05 -17.40 6.78
C LEU A 160 -5.41 -17.00 6.19
N ILE A 161 -6.04 -17.88 5.40
CA ILE A 161 -7.39 -17.67 4.86
C ILE A 161 -8.37 -17.39 6.02
N LYS A 162 -8.37 -18.23 7.05
CA LYS A 162 -9.23 -18.04 8.24
C LYS A 162 -8.88 -16.76 9.00
N ALA A 163 -7.60 -16.44 9.15
CA ALA A 163 -7.13 -15.26 9.86
C ALA A 163 -7.58 -13.96 9.18
N PHE A 164 -7.54 -13.91 7.84
CA PHE A 164 -8.01 -12.75 7.09
C PHE A 164 -9.54 -12.60 7.10
N LYS A 165 -10.32 -13.69 7.16
CA LYS A 165 -11.80 -13.65 7.10
C LYS A 165 -12.52 -13.17 8.37
N ALA A 166 -11.82 -12.75 9.41
CA ALA A 166 -12.44 -12.48 10.70
C ALA A 166 -13.35 -11.23 10.71
N GLY A 167 -14.66 -11.42 10.48
CA GLY A 167 -15.71 -10.40 10.58
C GLY A 167 -16.29 -9.98 9.23
N VAL A 168 -16.61 -8.69 9.08
CA VAL A 168 -17.05 -8.10 7.80
C VAL A 168 -15.82 -7.57 7.07
N GLY A 169 -15.48 -8.19 5.94
CA GLY A 169 -14.28 -7.86 5.14
C GLY A 169 -13.01 -8.54 5.65
N SER A 170 -11.87 -8.21 5.04
CA SER A 170 -10.58 -8.72 5.49
C SER A 170 -10.12 -8.05 6.80
N LYS A 171 -9.41 -8.80 7.64
CA LYS A 171 -8.77 -8.33 8.86
C LYS A 171 -7.25 -8.45 8.76
N PRO A 172 -6.48 -7.43 9.15
CA PRO A 172 -5.04 -7.54 9.26
C PRO A 172 -4.61 -8.67 10.19
N HIS A 173 -3.60 -9.43 9.77
CA HIS A 173 -3.01 -10.50 10.56
C HIS A 173 -1.65 -10.05 11.09
N LYS A 174 -1.49 -10.02 12.41
CA LYS A 174 -0.20 -9.74 13.05
C LYS A 174 0.70 -10.95 12.88
N LEU A 175 1.90 -10.73 12.36
CA LEU A 175 2.93 -11.77 12.27
C LEU A 175 3.72 -11.86 13.57
N ASP A 176 4.26 -13.05 13.83
CA ASP A 176 5.38 -13.19 14.75
C ASP A 176 6.55 -12.30 14.30
N GLU A 177 7.26 -11.68 15.26
CA GLU A 177 8.31 -10.71 14.97
C GLU A 177 9.47 -11.33 14.18
N ASN A 178 9.82 -12.60 14.45
CA ASN A 178 10.90 -13.28 13.74
C ASN A 178 10.47 -13.60 12.30
N ILE A 179 9.24 -14.08 12.10
CA ILE A 179 8.70 -14.32 10.76
C ILE A 179 8.59 -13.01 9.97
N GLY A 180 8.11 -11.94 10.60
CA GLY A 180 7.97 -10.63 9.96
C GLY A 180 9.30 -10.04 9.49
N LYS A 181 10.35 -10.12 10.32
CA LYS A 181 11.71 -9.70 9.93
C LYS A 181 12.23 -10.53 8.75
N LYS A 182 12.14 -11.87 8.85
CA LYS A 182 12.58 -12.75 7.77
C LYS A 182 11.80 -12.52 6.47
N LEU A 183 10.50 -12.19 6.55
CA LEU A 183 9.69 -11.88 5.37
C LEU A 183 10.16 -10.58 4.71
N TYR A 184 10.44 -9.54 5.51
CA TYR A 184 11.03 -8.31 4.99
C TYR A 184 12.36 -8.58 4.28
N ASP A 185 13.26 -9.32 4.92
CA ASP A 185 14.58 -9.66 4.37
C ASP A 185 14.46 -10.52 3.10
N PHE A 186 13.52 -11.47 3.08
CA PHE A 186 13.20 -12.26 1.89
C PHE A 186 12.75 -11.38 0.73
N LEU A 187 11.76 -10.51 0.94
CA LEU A 187 11.26 -9.60 -0.09
C LEU A 187 12.35 -8.65 -0.58
N PHE A 188 13.16 -8.12 0.34
CA PHE A 188 14.25 -7.23 -0.01
C PHE A 188 15.37 -7.94 -0.79
N SER A 189 15.76 -9.16 -0.40
CA SER A 189 16.85 -9.88 -1.06
C SER A 189 16.43 -10.53 -2.39
N CYS A 190 15.21 -11.08 -2.45
CA CYS A 190 14.73 -11.82 -3.61
C CYS A 190 14.17 -10.91 -4.72
N ALA A 191 13.62 -9.74 -4.39
CA ALA A 191 13.09 -8.81 -5.38
C ALA A 191 14.19 -8.33 -6.33
N LYS A 192 13.99 -8.60 -7.62
CA LYS A 192 14.89 -8.17 -8.71
C LYS A 192 14.61 -6.72 -9.08
N VAL A 193 13.36 -6.31 -8.96
CA VAL A 193 12.95 -4.91 -9.08
C VAL A 193 12.29 -4.49 -7.78
N LYS A 194 12.65 -3.29 -7.30
CA LYS A 194 12.07 -2.66 -6.12
C LYS A 194 11.63 -1.26 -6.52
N LEU A 195 10.33 -1.01 -6.49
CA LEU A 195 9.79 0.30 -6.87
C LEU A 195 9.53 1.13 -5.62
N TYR A 196 10.27 2.22 -5.46
CA TYR A 196 10.16 3.13 -4.31
C TYR A 196 9.28 4.34 -4.65
N GLY A 197 8.69 4.97 -3.64
CA GLY A 197 7.83 6.15 -3.82
C GLY A 197 8.53 7.31 -4.56
N LYS A 198 9.82 7.52 -4.28
CA LYS A 198 10.65 8.51 -5.00
C LYS A 198 10.72 8.28 -6.51
N ASP A 199 10.65 7.02 -6.95
CA ASP A 199 10.66 6.66 -8.37
C ASP A 199 9.27 6.78 -8.98
N LEU A 200 8.23 6.51 -8.20
CA LEU A 200 6.84 6.43 -8.65
C LEU A 200 6.12 7.77 -8.65
N THR A 201 6.46 8.73 -7.78
CA THR A 201 5.71 9.97 -7.61
C THR A 201 5.58 10.82 -8.89
N LYS A 202 6.56 10.74 -9.79
CA LYS A 202 6.54 11.45 -11.08
C LYS A 202 5.94 10.63 -12.23
N LYS A 203 5.52 9.39 -11.98
CA LYS A 203 5.03 8.43 -12.98
C LYS A 203 3.52 8.21 -12.95
N HIS A 204 2.78 8.97 -12.14
CA HIS A 204 1.32 8.87 -12.07
C HIS A 204 0.69 9.10 -13.47
N PRO A 205 -0.22 8.23 -13.96
CA PRO A 205 -0.75 8.31 -15.33
C PRO A 205 -1.40 9.65 -15.67
N ASN A 206 -2.16 10.24 -14.75
CA ASN A 206 -2.81 11.54 -14.98
C ASN A 206 -1.84 12.74 -15.07
N ARG A 207 -0.57 12.57 -14.66
CA ARG A 207 0.45 13.61 -14.82
C ARG A 207 0.96 13.67 -16.26
N ILE A 208 0.99 12.54 -16.96
CA ILE A 208 1.47 12.42 -18.35
C ILE A 208 0.44 13.02 -19.32
N ASN A 209 -0.86 12.89 -19.02
CA ASN A 209 -1.92 13.55 -19.79
C ASN A 209 -1.90 15.08 -19.66
N ALA A 210 -1.45 15.61 -18.52
CA ALA A 210 -1.30 17.06 -18.33
C ALA A 210 -0.09 17.67 -19.07
N LEU A 211 0.91 16.85 -19.43
CA LEU A 211 2.08 17.28 -20.21
C LEU A 211 1.87 17.12 -21.72
N SER A 212 1.15 16.08 -22.15
CA SER A 212 0.74 15.92 -23.57
C SER A 212 -0.33 16.92 -24.01
N ASN A 213 -1.15 17.44 -23.09
CA ASN A 213 -2.09 18.53 -23.36
C ASN A 213 -1.47 19.93 -23.24
N LYS A 214 -0.19 20.06 -22.88
CA LYS A 214 0.54 21.34 -22.90
C LYS A 214 1.34 21.56 -24.19
N SER A 215 1.43 20.57 -25.07
CA SER A 215 2.14 20.68 -26.36
C SER A 215 1.26 21.08 -27.55
N THR A 216 -0.01 21.46 -27.35
CA THR A 216 -0.92 21.88 -28.43
C THR A 216 -1.44 23.31 -28.34
N ASN A 217 -0.92 24.16 -27.46
CA ASN A 217 -1.14 25.61 -27.56
C ASN A 217 0.15 26.32 -27.96
N CYS A 218 0.49 26.17 -29.24
CA CYS A 218 1.27 27.14 -30.01
C CYS A 218 0.56 27.30 -31.35
N CYS A 219 -0.32 28.29 -31.40
CA CYS A 219 -0.62 29.21 -32.51
C CYS A 219 -1.87 30.00 -32.11
#